data_AF-A0A645GW15-F1
#
_entry.id   AF-A0A645GW15-F1
#
_cell.length_a   1.000
_cell.length_b   1.000
_cell.length_c   1.000
_cell.angle_alpha   90.00
_cell.angle_beta   90.00
_cell.angle_gamma   90.00
#
_symmetry.space_group_name_H-M   'P 1'
#
loop_
_entity.id
_entity.type
_entity.pdbx_description
1 polymer ?
#
loop_
_entity_poly.entity_id
_entity_poly.type
_entity_poly.pdbx_seq_one_letter_code
_entity_poly.pdbx_strand_id
1 'polypeptide(L)'
;MKDYVFYPISLSKPMNRFGKFSRNTFGKQLGRALPIAAANLVVFFLVGVWHGANMKFIVYGLYHGVLIAMEGLLQPYTRAWDNKWRNLATLRTFLLIQISWYFDRADHLDHAFALMQKTVTDFHITDFWNGTLFLKGANRIGPWFYAILLAGCLILYLVSYYQEKGMHLGEWLCAKPVAVRFMVYLILLYALPALGTLSSSSGGFIYAQF
;
A
#
# COMPACT_ATOMS: atom_id res chain seq x y z
N MET A 1 6.12 -10.04 11.21
CA MET A 1 6.13 -9.07 12.34
C MET A 1 5.05 -9.32 13.39
N LYS A 2 3.88 -9.87 13.03
CA LYS A 2 2.79 -10.16 13.99
C LYS A 2 3.25 -11.01 15.18
N ASP A 3 3.89 -12.14 14.92
CA ASP A 3 4.32 -13.08 15.97
C ASP A 3 5.58 -12.65 16.72
N TYR A 4 6.39 -11.81 16.10
CA TYR A 4 7.70 -11.41 16.61
C TYR A 4 7.72 -10.06 17.33
N VAL A 5 6.77 -9.16 17.02
CA VAL A 5 6.76 -7.79 17.54
C VAL A 5 5.38 -7.48 18.12
N PHE A 6 4.33 -7.66 17.32
CA PHE A 6 2.99 -7.25 17.73
C PHE A 6 2.50 -8.00 18.98
N TYR A 7 2.55 -9.34 18.99
CA TYR A 7 2.11 -10.13 20.14
C TYR A 7 2.97 -9.88 21.40
N PRO A 8 4.31 -9.91 21.34
CA PRO A 8 5.15 -9.59 22.50
C PRO A 8 4.86 -8.20 23.10
N ILE A 9 4.65 -7.17 22.28
CA ILE A 9 4.36 -5.81 22.74
C ILE A 9 2.93 -5.73 23.30
N SER A 10 1.95 -6.26 22.57
CA SER A 10 0.54 -6.18 22.97
C SER A 10 0.25 -6.94 24.27
N LEU A 11 0.95 -8.05 24.52
CA LEU A 11 0.81 -8.88 25.71
C LEU A 11 1.75 -8.47 26.85
N SER A 12 2.59 -7.46 26.65
CA SER A 12 3.55 -6.99 27.65
C SER A 12 2.88 -6.45 28.92
N LYS A 13 3.57 -6.54 30.07
CA LYS A 13 3.12 -5.96 31.34
C LYS A 13 2.72 -4.46 31.24
N PRO A 14 3.51 -3.56 30.62
CA PRO A 14 3.10 -2.17 30.46
C PRO A 14 1.85 -2.01 29.60
N MET A 15 1.73 -2.78 28.52
CA MET A 15 0.54 -2.71 27.66
C MET A 15 -0.72 -3.23 28.37
N ASN A 16 -0.59 -4.25 29.21
CA ASN A 16 -1.70 -4.72 30.06
C ASN A 16 -2.13 -3.67 31.11
N ARG A 17 -1.18 -2.92 31.68
CA ARG A 17 -1.49 -1.79 32.57
C ARG A 17 -2.20 -0.66 31.81
N PHE A 18 -1.68 -0.32 30.62
CA PHE A 18 -2.29 0.65 29.74
C PHE A 18 -3.72 0.25 29.36
N GLY A 19 -3.95 -1.01 28.98
CA GLY A 19 -5.29 -1.52 28.68
C GLY A 19 -6.26 -1.48 29.87
N LYS A 20 -5.79 -1.73 31.09
CA LYS A 20 -6.61 -1.56 32.30
C LYS A 20 -6.98 -0.09 32.52
N PHE A 21 -6.01 0.82 32.41
CA PHE A 21 -6.25 2.27 32.48
C PHE A 21 -7.24 2.72 31.40
N SER A 22 -7.00 2.38 30.14
CA SER A 22 -7.84 2.78 29.02
C SER A 22 -9.29 2.27 29.14
N ARG A 23 -9.50 1.06 29.69
CA ARG A 23 -10.86 0.54 29.96
C ARG A 23 -11.58 1.31 31.05
N ASN A 24 -10.86 1.72 32.09
CA ASN A 24 -11.43 2.47 33.20
C ASN A 24 -11.78 3.91 32.80
N THR A 25 -10.98 4.53 31.91
CA THR A 25 -11.17 5.93 31.50
C THR A 25 -12.09 6.09 30.29
N PHE A 26 -11.95 5.25 29.26
CA PHE A 26 -12.64 5.42 27.97
C PHE A 26 -13.72 4.35 27.72
N GLY A 27 -13.99 3.48 28.69
CA GLY A 27 -14.96 2.40 28.59
C GLY A 27 -14.46 1.16 27.86
N LYS A 28 -15.31 0.13 27.79
CA LYS A 28 -14.95 -1.23 27.38
C LYS A 28 -14.55 -1.36 25.91
N GLN A 29 -15.12 -0.54 25.03
CA GLN A 29 -14.86 -0.58 23.59
C GLN A 29 -13.52 0.10 23.25
N LEU A 30 -13.38 1.40 23.51
CA LEU A 30 -12.14 2.15 23.27
C LEU A 30 -10.97 1.61 24.11
N GLY A 31 -11.22 1.18 25.35
CA GLY A 31 -10.20 0.59 26.20
C GLY A 31 -9.64 -0.75 25.73
N ARG A 32 -10.32 -1.45 24.81
CA ARG A 32 -9.76 -2.64 24.14
C ARG A 32 -8.99 -2.28 22.87
N ALA A 33 -9.42 -1.25 22.14
CA ALA A 33 -8.82 -0.85 20.88
C ALA A 33 -7.52 -0.04 21.05
N LEU A 34 -7.41 0.81 22.09
CA LEU A 34 -6.23 1.67 22.31
C LEU A 34 -4.89 0.91 22.48
N PRO A 35 -4.82 -0.18 23.28
CA PRO A 35 -3.57 -0.97 23.39
C PRO A 35 -3.16 -1.63 22.06
N ILE A 36 -4.15 -2.09 21.30
CA ILE A 36 -3.96 -2.69 19.97
C ILE A 36 -3.43 -1.65 19.00
N ALA A 37 -4.03 -0.45 18.99
CA ALA A 37 -3.58 0.69 18.19
C ALA A 37 -2.13 1.08 18.53
N ALA A 38 -1.79 1.15 19.83
CA ALA A 38 -0.42 1.47 20.26
C ALA A 38 0.59 0.41 19.80
N ALA A 39 0.28 -0.88 19.96
CA ALA A 39 1.14 -1.95 19.46
C ALA A 39 1.28 -1.91 17.92
N ASN A 40 0.19 -1.58 17.22
CA ASN A 40 0.21 -1.44 15.77
C ASN A 40 1.11 -0.30 15.30
N LEU A 41 1.07 0.86 15.99
CA LEU A 41 1.96 1.99 15.69
C LEU A 41 3.43 1.62 15.81
N VAL A 42 3.82 0.84 16.83
CA VAL A 42 5.21 0.38 16.98
C VAL A 42 5.60 -0.56 15.84
N VAL A 43 4.73 -1.49 15.45
CA VAL A 43 4.99 -2.39 14.31
C VAL A 43 5.21 -1.59 13.03
N PHE A 44 4.33 -0.64 12.76
CA PHE A 44 4.38 0.17 11.55
C PHE A 44 5.53 1.19 11.54
N PHE A 45 5.95 1.66 12.71
CA PHE A 45 7.21 2.40 12.87
C PHE A 45 8.40 1.53 12.42
N LEU A 46 8.47 0.28 12.87
CA LEU A 46 9.54 -0.65 12.47
C LEU A 46 9.48 -1.01 10.98
N VAL A 47 8.27 -1.12 10.40
CA VAL A 47 8.10 -1.25 8.95
C VAL A 47 8.69 -0.03 8.24
N GLY A 48 8.43 1.18 8.73
CA GLY A 48 9.01 2.41 8.19
C GLY A 48 10.54 2.42 8.25
N VAL A 49 11.11 2.06 9.40
CA VAL A 49 12.57 1.93 9.56
C VAL A 49 13.16 0.88 8.62
N TRP A 50 12.44 -0.22 8.36
CA TRP A 50 12.88 -1.25 7.41
C TRP A 50 12.92 -0.75 5.95
N HIS A 51 12.03 0.15 5.55
CA HIS A 51 12.04 0.76 4.21
C HIS A 51 13.25 1.70 3.99
N GLY A 52 13.81 2.29 5.06
CA GLY A 52 15.07 3.03 4.98
C GLY A 52 15.25 4.04 6.11
N ALA A 53 16.46 4.61 6.21
CA ALA A 53 16.84 5.54 7.28
C ALA A 53 16.27 6.97 7.13
N ASN A 54 15.69 7.31 5.98
CA ASN A 54 15.13 8.63 5.73
C ASN A 54 13.79 8.81 6.45
N MET A 55 13.55 10.00 7.02
CA MET A 55 12.32 10.35 7.76
C MET A 55 11.04 10.11 6.96
N LYS A 56 11.07 10.20 5.63
CA LYS A 56 9.92 9.90 4.77
C LYS A 56 9.35 8.49 5.01
N PHE A 57 10.22 7.50 5.26
CA PHE A 57 9.80 6.12 5.46
C PHE A 57 9.22 5.87 6.85
N ILE A 58 9.72 6.59 7.87
CA ILE A 58 9.11 6.58 9.20
C ILE A 58 7.71 7.19 9.14
N VAL A 59 7.54 8.32 8.46
CA VAL A 59 6.23 8.95 8.24
C VAL A 59 5.30 8.03 7.46
N TYR A 60 5.79 7.38 6.39
CA TYR A 60 5.06 6.38 5.64
C TYR A 60 4.54 5.24 6.53
N GLY A 61 5.43 4.65 7.34
CA GLY A 61 5.08 3.59 8.27
C GLY A 61 4.02 4.05 9.27
N LEU A 62 4.29 5.14 10.00
CA LEU A 62 3.37 5.69 10.98
C LEU A 62 2.02 6.09 10.37
N TYR A 63 1.99 6.62 9.15
CA TYR A 63 0.75 6.93 8.44
C TYR A 63 -0.14 5.69 8.31
N HIS A 64 0.40 4.56 7.85
CA HIS A 64 -0.35 3.29 7.79
C HIS A 64 -0.74 2.78 9.18
N GLY A 65 0.15 2.91 10.17
CA GLY A 65 -0.13 2.55 11.55
C GLY A 65 -1.32 3.32 12.14
N VAL A 66 -1.39 4.62 11.87
CA VAL A 66 -2.47 5.53 12.28
C VAL A 66 -3.76 5.18 11.54
N LEU A 67 -3.72 4.92 10.23
CA LEU A 67 -4.92 4.52 9.48
C LEU A 67 -5.57 3.27 10.05
N ILE A 68 -4.79 2.22 10.33
CA ILE A 68 -5.30 0.96 10.90
C ILE A 68 -5.79 1.17 12.33
N ALA A 69 -5.08 1.98 13.13
CA ALA A 69 -5.50 2.33 14.48
C ALA A 69 -6.86 3.07 14.48
N MET A 70 -7.02 4.07 13.60
CA MET A 70 -8.26 4.81 13.44
C MET A 70 -9.39 3.92 12.95
N GLU A 71 -9.15 3.07 11.96
CA GLU A 71 -10.16 2.12 11.49
C GLU A 71 -10.62 1.20 12.62
N GLY A 72 -9.71 0.65 13.42
CA GLY A 72 -10.06 -0.18 14.59
C GLY A 72 -10.86 0.56 15.67
N LEU A 73 -10.60 1.87 15.85
CA LEU A 73 -11.32 2.71 16.82
C LEU A 73 -12.70 3.16 16.28
N LEU A 74 -12.80 3.44 14.98
CA LEU A 74 -13.98 3.97 14.33
C LEU A 74 -14.92 2.88 13.79
N GLN A 75 -14.44 1.64 13.66
CA GLN A 75 -15.19 0.50 13.14
C GLN A 75 -16.62 0.37 13.70
N PRO A 76 -16.89 0.55 15.02
CA PRO A 76 -18.25 0.44 15.55
C PRO A 76 -19.22 1.47 14.94
N TYR A 77 -18.70 2.63 14.53
CA TYR A 77 -19.47 3.74 13.99
C TYR A 77 -19.54 3.73 12.46
N THR A 78 -18.46 3.29 11.79
CA THR A 78 -18.36 3.31 10.33
C THR A 78 -18.94 2.07 9.67
N ARG A 79 -18.98 0.92 10.36
CA ARG A 79 -19.33 -0.38 9.74
C ARG A 79 -20.69 -0.40 9.05
N ALA A 80 -21.71 0.22 9.63
CA ALA A 80 -23.04 0.27 9.01
C ALA A 80 -23.05 1.13 7.74
N TRP A 81 -22.33 2.26 7.75
CA TRP A 81 -22.15 3.12 6.59
C TRP A 81 -21.34 2.42 5.50
N ASP A 82 -20.22 1.82 5.86
CA ASP A 82 -19.31 1.16 4.92
C ASP A 82 -19.98 -0.05 4.25
N ASN A 83 -20.82 -0.79 4.97
CA ASN A 83 -21.64 -1.86 4.37
C ASN A 83 -22.67 -1.32 3.38
N LYS A 84 -23.33 -0.21 3.70
CA LYS A 84 -24.33 0.43 2.82
C LYS A 84 -23.69 1.05 1.59
N TRP A 85 -22.51 1.64 1.75
CA TRP A 85 -21.81 2.41 0.73
C TRP A 85 -20.45 1.79 0.41
N ARG A 86 -20.43 0.48 0.15
CA ARG A 86 -19.20 -0.28 -0.05
C ARG A 86 -18.25 0.36 -1.06
N ASN A 87 -18.77 0.83 -2.19
CA ASN A 87 -17.95 1.47 -3.22
C ASN A 87 -17.29 2.77 -2.73
N LEU A 88 -17.99 3.57 -1.91
CA LEU A 88 -17.40 4.78 -1.31
C LEU A 88 -16.36 4.42 -0.26
N ALA A 89 -16.57 3.36 0.53
CA ALA A 89 -15.57 2.86 1.47
C ALA A 89 -14.32 2.35 0.74
N THR A 90 -14.47 1.63 -0.37
CA THR A 90 -13.36 1.20 -1.23
C THR A 90 -12.62 2.41 -1.81
N LEU A 91 -13.34 3.41 -2.33
CA LEU A 91 -12.74 4.64 -2.87
C LEU A 91 -11.99 5.43 -1.79
N ARG A 92 -12.58 5.58 -0.59
CA ARG A 92 -11.94 6.21 0.57
C ARG A 92 -10.61 5.54 0.88
N THR A 93 -10.61 4.22 1.04
CA THR A 93 -9.39 3.46 1.33
C THR A 93 -8.38 3.59 0.20
N PHE A 94 -8.82 3.49 -1.05
CA PHE A 94 -7.93 3.69 -2.21
C PHE A 94 -7.23 5.04 -2.14
N LEU A 95 -7.97 6.15 -1.96
CA LEU A 95 -7.38 7.49 -1.88
C LEU A 95 -6.41 7.65 -0.70
N LEU A 96 -6.76 7.11 0.48
CA LEU A 96 -5.87 7.15 1.64
C LEU A 96 -4.56 6.40 1.38
N ILE A 97 -4.63 5.23 0.75
CA ILE A 97 -3.42 4.49 0.37
C ILE A 97 -2.62 5.26 -0.68
N GLN A 98 -3.25 5.92 -1.67
CA GLN A 98 -2.53 6.71 -2.66
C GLN A 98 -1.71 7.86 -2.03
N ILE A 99 -2.17 8.45 -0.93
CA ILE A 99 -1.41 9.48 -0.20
C ILE A 99 -0.09 8.92 0.34
N SER A 100 -0.06 7.66 0.79
CA SER A 100 1.17 7.08 1.33
C SER A 100 2.26 6.88 0.26
N TRP A 101 1.87 6.66 -0.99
CA TRP A 101 2.80 6.44 -2.09
C TRP A 101 3.70 7.66 -2.38
N TYR A 102 3.26 8.87 -2.04
CA TYR A 102 4.11 10.06 -2.15
C TYR A 102 5.33 9.98 -1.23
N PHE A 103 5.18 9.44 -0.02
CA PHE A 103 6.29 9.30 0.93
C PHE A 103 7.30 8.23 0.49
N ASP A 104 6.84 7.17 -0.17
CA ASP A 104 7.72 6.11 -0.69
C ASP A 104 8.48 6.58 -1.94
N ARG A 105 7.84 7.41 -2.79
CA ARG A 105 8.41 7.86 -4.08
C ARG A 105 9.22 9.13 -4.03
N ALA A 106 8.90 10.08 -3.15
CA ALA A 106 9.64 11.35 -3.08
C ALA A 106 11.06 11.13 -2.59
N ASP A 107 12.02 11.97 -2.98
CA ASP A 107 13.41 11.86 -2.51
C ASP A 107 13.51 12.16 -1.00
N HIS A 108 12.78 13.20 -0.56
CA HIS A 108 12.73 13.70 0.81
C HIS A 108 11.28 13.95 1.27
N LEU A 109 11.12 14.20 2.58
CA LEU A 109 9.80 14.40 3.20
C LEU A 109 9.10 15.69 2.74
N ASP A 110 9.86 16.79 2.64
CA ASP A 110 9.41 18.07 2.09
C ASP A 110 8.99 17.95 0.62
N HIS A 111 9.76 17.19 -0.17
CA HIS A 111 9.38 16.89 -1.55
C HIS A 111 8.06 16.11 -1.63
N ALA A 112 7.78 15.19 -0.69
CA ALA A 112 6.51 14.46 -0.67
C ALA A 112 5.31 15.42 -0.52
N PHE A 113 5.39 16.37 0.41
CA PHE A 113 4.33 17.37 0.60
C PHE A 113 4.21 18.33 -0.59
N ALA A 114 5.34 18.77 -1.16
CA ALA A 114 5.34 19.59 -2.36
C ALA A 114 4.68 18.88 -3.55
N LEU A 115 4.93 17.58 -3.73
CA LEU A 115 4.29 16.76 -4.77
C LEU A 115 2.78 16.66 -4.53
N MET A 116 2.33 16.40 -3.31
CA MET A 116 0.90 16.35 -2.97
C MET A 116 0.20 17.68 -3.27
N GLN A 117 0.83 18.81 -2.91
CA GLN A 117 0.31 20.14 -3.22
C GLN A 117 0.19 20.34 -4.72
N LYS A 118 1.26 20.05 -5.47
CA LYS A 118 1.27 20.20 -6.94
C LYS A 118 0.22 19.34 -7.63
N THR A 119 -0.05 18.12 -7.15
CA THR A 119 -1.12 17.28 -7.72
C THR A 119 -2.48 17.98 -7.73
N VAL A 120 -2.74 18.87 -6.78
CA VAL A 120 -4.01 19.61 -6.69
C VAL A 120 -3.91 21.00 -7.33
N THR A 121 -2.78 21.70 -7.19
CA THR A 121 -2.64 23.09 -7.65
C THR A 121 -2.18 23.24 -9.10
N ASP A 122 -1.53 22.23 -9.66
CA ASP A 122 -0.84 22.27 -10.97
C ASP A 122 -1.40 21.19 -11.91
N PHE A 123 -2.71 20.94 -11.86
CA PHE A 123 -3.36 19.88 -12.64
C PHE A 123 -3.69 20.35 -14.06
N HIS A 124 -3.03 19.74 -15.06
CA HIS A 124 -3.24 20.05 -16.47
C HIS A 124 -3.66 18.79 -17.23
N ILE A 125 -4.89 18.76 -17.76
CA ILE A 125 -5.39 17.60 -18.50
C ILE A 125 -4.59 17.32 -19.78
N THR A 126 -3.92 18.34 -20.32
CA THR A 126 -3.02 18.22 -21.47
C THR A 126 -1.81 17.33 -21.18
N ASP A 127 -1.46 17.13 -19.91
CA ASP A 127 -0.31 16.31 -19.51
C ASP A 127 -0.46 14.83 -19.84
N PHE A 128 -1.70 14.39 -20.05
CA PHE A 128 -2.00 13.05 -20.52
C PHE A 128 -1.58 12.85 -21.98
N TRP A 129 -1.56 13.90 -22.79
CA TRP A 129 -1.36 13.78 -24.25
C TRP A 129 -0.05 14.42 -24.74
N ASN A 130 0.54 15.33 -23.97
CA ASN A 130 1.82 15.99 -24.33
C ASN A 130 3.06 15.14 -23.99
N GLY A 131 2.89 13.99 -23.36
CA GLY A 131 3.97 13.07 -22.98
C GLY A 131 4.71 13.43 -21.70
N THR A 132 4.30 14.48 -20.98
CA THR A 132 4.87 14.90 -19.69
C THR A 132 4.72 13.82 -18.61
N LEU A 133 3.63 13.04 -18.64
CA LEU A 133 3.38 11.93 -17.73
C LEU A 133 4.15 10.64 -18.05
N PHE A 134 4.86 10.57 -19.19
CA PHE A 134 5.72 9.43 -19.47
C PHE A 134 6.87 9.45 -18.46
N LEU A 135 6.98 8.38 -17.67
CA LEU A 135 8.15 8.15 -16.80
C LEU A 135 9.43 8.41 -17.60
N LYS A 136 10.45 9.02 -17.00
CA LYS A 136 11.79 9.11 -17.60
C LYS A 136 12.28 7.69 -17.93
N GLY A 137 12.05 7.24 -19.17
CA GLY A 137 12.24 5.86 -19.63
C GLY A 137 11.06 5.28 -20.44
N ALA A 138 9.81 5.64 -20.12
CA ALA A 138 8.61 5.16 -20.80
C ALA A 138 8.41 5.72 -22.21
N ASN A 139 9.24 6.68 -22.63
CA ASN A 139 9.31 7.18 -24.01
C ASN A 139 9.52 6.05 -25.04
N ARG A 140 10.11 4.91 -24.65
CA ARG A 140 10.25 3.73 -25.51
C ARG A 140 8.93 3.03 -25.83
N ILE A 141 7.97 3.13 -24.92
CA ILE A 141 6.66 2.46 -24.99
C ILE A 141 5.62 3.41 -25.62
N GLY A 142 5.88 4.72 -25.57
CA GLY A 142 5.11 5.76 -26.27
C GLY A 142 3.62 5.73 -25.87
N PRO A 143 2.68 5.93 -26.82
CA PRO A 143 1.25 6.00 -26.53
C PRO A 143 0.66 4.69 -25.98
N TRP A 144 1.35 3.55 -26.14
CA TRP A 144 0.92 2.26 -25.58
C TRP A 144 1.02 2.18 -24.07
N PHE A 145 1.74 3.12 -23.43
CA PHE A 145 1.87 3.18 -21.98
C PHE A 145 0.51 3.11 -21.25
N TYR A 146 -0.47 3.92 -21.69
CA TYR A 146 -1.79 3.93 -21.07
C TYR A 146 -2.57 2.64 -21.31
N ALA A 147 -2.43 2.03 -22.49
CA ALA A 147 -3.07 0.75 -22.80
C ALA A 147 -2.50 -0.38 -21.92
N ILE A 148 -1.17 -0.40 -21.71
CA ILE A 148 -0.50 -1.37 -20.83
C ILE A 148 -0.92 -1.16 -19.38
N LEU A 149 -0.97 0.09 -18.91
CA LEU A 149 -1.40 0.41 -17.55
C LEU A 149 -2.86 -0.02 -17.32
N LEU A 150 -3.75 0.30 -18.27
CA LEU A 150 -5.15 -0.13 -18.22
C LEU A 150 -5.28 -1.66 -18.22
N ALA A 151 -4.53 -2.35 -19.07
CA ALA A 151 -4.51 -3.81 -19.12
C ALA A 151 -4.01 -4.41 -17.79
N GLY A 152 -2.95 -3.86 -17.21
CA GLY A 152 -2.43 -4.28 -15.90
C GLY A 152 -3.45 -4.09 -14.78
N CYS A 153 -4.08 -2.92 -14.70
CA CYS A 153 -5.15 -2.64 -13.74
C CYS A 153 -6.35 -3.58 -13.93
N LEU A 154 -6.74 -3.85 -15.18
CA LEU A 154 -7.84 -4.77 -15.48
C LEU A 154 -7.51 -6.21 -15.07
N ILE A 155 -6.29 -6.69 -15.35
CA ILE A 155 -5.83 -8.02 -14.92
C ILE A 155 -5.88 -8.12 -13.39
N LEU A 156 -5.33 -7.14 -12.67
CA LEU A 156 -5.35 -7.13 -11.21
C LEU A 156 -6.78 -7.09 -10.65
N TYR A 157 -7.65 -6.26 -11.23
CA TYR A 157 -9.06 -6.20 -10.84
C TYR A 157 -9.77 -7.53 -11.06
N LEU A 158 -9.60 -8.17 -12.23
CA LEU A 158 -10.21 -9.46 -12.52
C LEU A 158 -9.70 -10.55 -11.57
N VAL A 159 -8.39 -10.59 -11.30
CA VAL A 159 -7.81 -11.53 -10.33
C VAL A 159 -8.43 -11.32 -8.95
N SER A 160 -8.52 -10.07 -8.48
CA SER A 160 -9.16 -9.73 -7.20
C SER A 160 -10.63 -10.16 -7.17
N TYR A 161 -11.38 -9.90 -8.24
CA TYR A 161 -12.79 -10.26 -8.35
C TYR A 161 -13.02 -11.78 -8.30
N TYR A 162 -12.22 -12.57 -9.00
CA TYR A 162 -12.35 -14.03 -8.95
C TYR A 162 -11.86 -14.61 -7.61
N GLN A 163 -10.85 -14.01 -6.98
CA GLN A 163 -10.44 -14.39 -5.62
C GLN A 163 -11.55 -14.14 -4.61
N GLU A 164 -12.28 -13.03 -4.69
CA GLU A 164 -13.46 -12.77 -3.84
C GLU A 164 -14.58 -13.80 -4.03
N LYS A 165 -14.68 -14.40 -5.23
CA LYS A 165 -15.63 -15.49 -5.53
C LYS A 165 -15.13 -16.88 -5.08
N GLY A 166 -14.01 -16.95 -4.38
CA GLY A 166 -13.45 -18.20 -3.86
C GLY A 166 -12.50 -18.94 -4.82
N MET A 167 -12.08 -18.31 -5.92
CA MET A 167 -11.07 -18.90 -6.79
C MET A 167 -9.66 -18.56 -6.29
N HIS A 168 -8.92 -19.58 -5.84
CA HIS A 168 -7.51 -19.40 -5.49
C HIS A 168 -6.64 -19.55 -6.75
N LEU A 169 -6.14 -18.41 -7.27
CA LEU A 169 -5.33 -18.38 -8.50
C LEU A 169 -4.13 -19.34 -8.46
N GLY A 170 -3.46 -19.46 -7.30
CA GLY A 170 -2.33 -20.38 -7.13
C GLY A 170 -2.73 -21.84 -7.29
N GLU A 171 -3.83 -22.27 -6.68
CA GLU A 171 -4.36 -23.63 -6.81
C GLU A 171 -4.84 -23.90 -8.24
N TRP A 172 -5.53 -22.94 -8.84
CA TRP A 172 -5.99 -23.01 -10.22
C TRP A 172 -4.82 -23.18 -11.20
N LEU A 173 -3.71 -22.48 -10.98
CA LEU A 173 -2.50 -22.59 -11.80
C LEU A 173 -1.77 -23.92 -11.53
N CYS A 174 -1.70 -24.36 -10.28
CA CYS A 174 -1.12 -25.66 -9.89
C CYS A 174 -1.86 -26.85 -10.52
N ALA A 175 -3.17 -26.73 -10.72
CA ALA A 175 -3.98 -27.75 -11.40
C ALA A 175 -3.72 -27.84 -12.92
N LYS A 176 -2.99 -26.89 -13.52
CA LYS A 176 -2.67 -26.92 -14.96
C LYS A 176 -1.46 -27.80 -15.26
N PRO A 177 -1.36 -28.33 -16.51
CA PRO A 177 -0.17 -29.06 -16.96
C PRO A 177 1.11 -28.26 -16.72
N VAL A 178 2.22 -28.96 -16.46
CA VAL A 178 3.54 -28.35 -16.20
C VAL A 178 3.89 -27.33 -17.29
N ALA A 179 3.67 -27.68 -18.56
CA ALA A 179 3.94 -26.78 -19.69
C ALA A 179 3.20 -25.43 -19.58
N VAL A 180 1.92 -25.43 -19.21
CA VAL A 180 1.14 -24.19 -19.03
C VAL A 180 1.70 -23.35 -17.90
N ARG A 181 2.07 -23.97 -16.78
CA ARG A 181 2.67 -23.26 -15.64
C ARG A 181 3.99 -22.58 -16.02
N PHE A 182 4.87 -23.33 -16.67
CA PHE A 182 6.14 -22.81 -17.17
C PHE A 182 5.94 -21.67 -18.16
N MET A 183 5.00 -21.81 -19.10
CA MET A 183 4.69 -20.72 -20.04
C MET A 183 4.22 -19.45 -19.33
N VAL A 184 3.35 -19.56 -18.32
CA VAL A 184 2.93 -18.41 -17.51
C VAL A 184 4.13 -17.77 -16.80
N TYR A 185 5.00 -18.57 -16.19
CA TYR A 185 6.20 -18.04 -15.52
C TYR A 185 7.17 -17.37 -16.48
N LEU A 186 7.38 -17.94 -17.67
CA LEU A 186 8.22 -17.35 -18.71
C LEU A 186 7.61 -16.04 -19.21
N ILE A 187 6.29 -15.99 -19.46
CA ILE A 187 5.61 -14.74 -19.85
C ILE A 187 5.82 -13.66 -18.78
N LEU A 188 5.61 -13.99 -17.50
CA LEU A 188 5.81 -13.03 -16.41
C LEU A 188 7.27 -12.59 -16.28
N LEU A 189 8.21 -13.52 -16.41
CA LEU A 189 9.64 -13.25 -16.35
C LEU A 189 10.07 -12.31 -17.48
N TYR A 190 9.61 -12.54 -18.71
CA TYR A 190 9.98 -11.71 -19.87
C TYR A 190 9.15 -10.43 -19.99
N ALA A 191 7.96 -10.37 -19.39
CA ALA A 191 7.18 -9.13 -19.31
C ALA A 191 7.93 -8.04 -18.52
N LEU A 192 8.71 -8.41 -17.50
CA LEU A 192 9.48 -7.46 -16.68
C LEU A 192 10.51 -6.63 -17.50
N PRO A 193 11.45 -7.22 -18.26
CA PRO A 193 12.35 -6.46 -19.11
C PRO A 193 11.68 -5.87 -20.36
N ALA A 194 10.59 -6.47 -20.86
CA ALA A 194 9.88 -5.95 -22.03
C ALA A 194 9.10 -4.67 -21.73
N LEU A 195 8.51 -4.57 -20.53
CA LEU A 195 7.73 -3.41 -20.08
C LEU A 195 8.55 -2.47 -19.19
N GLY A 196 9.62 -2.98 -18.58
CA GLY A 196 10.50 -2.22 -17.69
C GLY A 196 11.53 -1.40 -18.45
N THR A 197 11.91 -0.26 -17.87
CA THR A 197 12.96 0.59 -18.40
C THR A 197 14.22 0.35 -17.58
N LEU A 198 15.23 -0.28 -18.18
CA LEU A 198 16.56 -0.41 -17.57
C LEU A 198 17.19 0.99 -17.50
N SER A 199 17.21 1.60 -16.32
CA SER A 199 17.86 2.90 -16.08
C SER A 199 19.38 2.71 -16.06
N SER A 200 20.07 3.24 -17.07
CA SER A 200 21.52 3.09 -17.25
C SER A 200 22.40 3.80 -16.20
N SER A 201 21.81 4.58 -15.28
CA SER A 201 22.55 5.41 -14.33
C SER A 201 22.15 5.24 -12.85
N SER A 202 21.19 4.38 -12.52
CA SER A 202 20.81 4.07 -11.13
C SER A 202 19.97 2.81 -11.01
N GLY A 203 20.39 1.73 -11.70
CA GLY A 203 19.77 0.40 -11.68
C GLY A 203 19.96 -0.36 -10.36
N GLY A 204 19.83 0.31 -9.22
CA GLY A 204 19.74 -0.33 -7.90
C GLY A 204 18.28 -0.49 -7.50
N PHE A 205 17.98 -1.54 -6.72
CA PHE A 205 16.73 -1.65 -5.98
C PHE A 205 16.43 -0.30 -5.30
N ILE A 206 15.19 0.21 -5.31
CA ILE A 206 14.85 1.52 -4.69
C ILE A 206 15.33 1.57 -3.22
N TYR A 207 15.34 0.42 -2.55
CA TYR A 207 15.83 0.23 -1.19
C TYR A 207 17.33 -0.11 -1.07
N ALA A 208 18.13 0.12 -2.12
CA ALA A 208 19.58 -0.09 -2.11
C ALA A 208 20.36 1.21 -2.37
N GLN A 209 19.67 2.36 -2.42
CA GLN A 209 20.27 3.68 -2.65
C GLN A 209 20.68 4.36 -1.33
N PHE A 210 21.32 3.61 -0.43
CA PHE A 210 21.88 4.14 0.81
C PHE A 210 23.40 4.29 0.70
#